data_AF-A0A1A8JJ32-F1
#
_entry.id   AF-A0A1A8JJ32-F1
#
_cell.length_a   1.000
_cell.length_b   1.000
_cell.length_c   1.000
_cell.angle_alpha   90.00
_cell.angle_beta   90.00
_cell.angle_gamma   90.00
#
_symmetry.space_group_name_H-M   'P 1'
#
loop_
_entity.id
_entity.type
_entity.pdbx_description
1 polymer ?
#
loop_
_entity_poly.entity_id
_entity_poly.type
_entity_poly.pdbx_seq_one_letter_code
_entity_poly.pdbx_strand_id
1 'polypeptide(L)'
;NTLKETFGDSKNRVKWRTKQNLDYSFLMLYAQDKGTYYVQLEDDIVAKAGYYSDMKTFTTQTASDEWLYLEFSQLGFIGKMFKTHDLPMIAEFFLMFHKDKPIDWLLDHLL
;
A
#
# COMPACT_ATOMS: atom_id res chain seq x y z
N ASN A 1 3.71 -21.49 -15.68
CA ASN A 1 3.18 -20.30 -14.95
C ASN A 1 1.78 -20.57 -14.44
N THR A 2 1.64 -21.28 -13.33
CA THR A 2 0.33 -21.56 -12.70
C THR A 2 0.36 -20.99 -11.29
N LEU A 3 -0.59 -20.11 -10.95
CA LEU A 3 -0.72 -19.59 -9.58
C LEU A 3 -1.32 -20.68 -8.69
N LYS A 4 -0.72 -20.91 -7.53
CA LYS A 4 -1.21 -21.87 -6.54
C LYS A 4 -2.42 -21.27 -5.82
N GLU A 5 -3.48 -22.06 -5.67
CA GLU A 5 -4.62 -21.70 -4.83
C GLU A 5 -4.21 -21.74 -3.35
N THR A 6 -4.50 -20.66 -2.63
CA THR A 6 -4.20 -20.49 -1.21
C THR A 6 -5.38 -19.82 -0.52
N PHE A 7 -5.48 -19.93 0.81
CA PHE A 7 -6.54 -19.29 1.62
C PHE A 7 -7.99 -19.67 1.25
N GLY A 8 -8.18 -20.78 0.54
CA GLY A 8 -9.50 -21.15 0.01
C GLY A 8 -9.99 -20.28 -1.14
N ASP A 9 -9.13 -19.42 -1.69
CA ASP A 9 -9.45 -18.56 -2.83
C ASP A 9 -9.60 -19.37 -4.12
N SER A 10 -10.60 -19.01 -4.93
CA SER A 10 -10.68 -19.47 -6.33
C SER A 10 -9.49 -18.98 -7.15
N LYS A 11 -9.15 -19.68 -8.25
CA LYS A 11 -8.14 -19.21 -9.22
C LYS A 11 -8.30 -17.74 -9.64
N ASN A 12 -9.53 -17.27 -9.82
CA ASN A 12 -9.81 -15.88 -10.20
C ASN A 12 -9.45 -14.92 -9.07
N ARG A 13 -9.78 -15.26 -7.82
CA ARG A 13 -9.43 -14.44 -6.67
C ARG A 13 -7.92 -14.40 -6.44
N VAL A 14 -7.22 -15.54 -6.59
CA VAL A 14 -5.75 -15.58 -6.56
C VAL A 14 -5.13 -14.71 -7.65
N LYS A 15 -5.61 -14.83 -8.90
CA LYS A 15 -5.15 -14.00 -10.01
C LYS A 15 -5.37 -12.51 -9.74
N TRP A 16 -6.53 -12.15 -9.17
CA TRP A 16 -6.87 -10.78 -8.81
C TRP A 16 -5.91 -10.21 -7.76
N ARG A 17 -5.69 -10.89 -6.63
CA ARG A 17 -4.79 -10.38 -5.57
C ARG A 17 -3.33 -10.34 -6.02
N THR A 18 -2.91 -11.29 -6.88
CA THR A 18 -1.58 -11.26 -7.48
C THR A 18 -1.41 -10.07 -8.42
N LYS A 19 -2.43 -9.76 -9.24
CA LYS A 19 -2.41 -8.56 -10.09
C LYS A 19 -2.35 -7.29 -9.23
N GLN A 20 -3.15 -7.19 -8.16
CA GLN A 20 -3.18 -6.03 -7.28
C GLN A 20 -1.80 -5.74 -6.65
N ASN A 21 -1.11 -6.77 -6.14
CA ASN A 21 0.26 -6.63 -5.65
C ASN A 21 1.19 -6.02 -6.71
N LEU A 22 1.11 -6.50 -7.96
CA LEU A 22 1.94 -6.01 -9.06
C LEU A 22 1.58 -4.57 -9.46
N ASP A 23 0.29 -4.25 -9.55
CA ASP A 23 -0.19 -2.91 -9.92
C ASP A 23 0.26 -1.86 -8.88
N TYR A 24 0.11 -2.17 -7.59
CA TYR A 24 0.50 -1.24 -6.51
C TYR A 24 2.01 -1.09 -6.45
N SER A 25 2.77 -2.19 -6.58
CA SER A 25 4.24 -2.13 -6.65
C SER A 25 4.72 -1.26 -7.81
N PHE A 26 4.11 -1.41 -9.00
CA PHE A 26 4.42 -0.57 -10.16
C PHE A 26 4.15 0.91 -9.89
N LEU A 27 2.98 1.22 -9.31
CA LEU A 27 2.60 2.60 -9.00
C LEU A 27 3.54 3.23 -7.96
N MET A 28 3.93 2.48 -6.93
CA MET A 28 4.89 2.92 -5.91
C MET A 28 6.26 3.26 -6.52
N LEU A 29 6.80 2.37 -7.35
CA LEU A 29 8.08 2.61 -8.04
C LEU A 29 8.00 3.81 -8.99
N TYR A 30 6.88 3.98 -9.70
CA TYR A 30 6.65 5.13 -10.55
C TYR A 30 6.58 6.46 -9.76
N ALA A 31 6.02 6.43 -8.55
CA ALA A 31 5.79 7.61 -7.73
C ALA A 31 6.99 8.03 -6.88
N GLN A 32 8.07 7.23 -6.81
CA GLN A 32 9.19 7.43 -5.89
C GLN A 32 9.84 8.82 -5.95
N ASP A 33 9.86 9.44 -7.14
CA ASP A 33 10.49 10.74 -7.40
C ASP A 33 9.48 11.89 -7.56
N LYS A 34 8.20 11.64 -7.25
CA LYS A 34 7.09 12.58 -7.52
C LYS A 34 6.66 13.42 -6.32
N GLY A 35 7.17 13.14 -5.12
CA GLY A 35 6.82 13.90 -3.92
C GLY A 35 7.60 13.47 -2.69
N THR A 36 7.27 14.06 -1.52
CA THR A 36 7.82 13.67 -0.21
C THR A 36 7.10 12.48 0.39
N TYR A 37 5.79 12.38 0.13
CA TYR A 37 4.92 11.33 0.65
C TYR A 37 4.10 10.72 -0.48
N TYR A 38 3.82 9.43 -0.34
CA TYR A 38 2.92 8.66 -1.20
C TYR A 38 1.72 8.19 -0.39
N VAL A 39 0.52 8.25 -0.96
CA VAL A 39 -0.70 7.71 -0.35
C VAL A 39 -1.39 6.80 -1.36
N GLN A 40 -1.64 5.54 -1.00
CA GLN A 40 -2.42 4.65 -1.85
C GLN A 40 -3.92 4.97 -1.69
N LEU A 41 -4.60 5.23 -2.79
CA LEU A 41 -6.06 5.39 -2.84
C LEU A 41 -6.63 4.53 -3.99
N GLU A 42 -7.95 4.36 -4.00
CA GLU A 42 -8.72 3.71 -5.07
C GLU A 42 -9.67 4.74 -5.70
N ASP A 43 -10.18 4.44 -6.90
CA ASP A 43 -11.01 5.37 -7.68
C ASP A 43 -12.49 5.38 -7.26
N ASP A 44 -12.93 4.39 -6.49
CA ASP A 44 -14.32 4.16 -6.07
C ASP A 44 -14.62 4.61 -4.63
N ILE A 45 -13.77 5.47 -4.05
CA ILE A 45 -13.94 5.99 -2.69
C ILE A 45 -14.28 7.49 -2.63
N VAL A 46 -14.98 7.87 -1.55
CA VAL A 46 -15.24 9.27 -1.20
C VAL A 46 -14.59 9.60 0.13
N ALA A 47 -13.70 10.60 0.13
CA ALA A 47 -13.02 11.04 1.35
C ALA A 47 -13.98 11.80 2.28
N LYS A 48 -13.78 11.64 3.60
CA LYS A 48 -14.45 12.48 4.60
C LYS A 48 -13.97 13.93 4.48
N ALA A 49 -14.82 14.88 4.89
CA ALA A 49 -14.40 16.28 5.00
C ALA A 49 -13.17 16.38 5.91
N GLY A 50 -12.17 17.15 5.50
CA GLY A 50 -10.90 17.33 6.25
C GLY A 50 -9.80 16.31 5.95
N TYR A 51 -10.07 15.23 5.19
CA TYR A 51 -9.12 14.13 4.98
C TYR A 51 -7.69 14.59 4.62
N TYR A 52 -7.56 15.50 3.67
CA TYR A 52 -6.26 16.03 3.24
C TYR A 52 -5.60 16.95 4.26
N SER A 53 -6.37 17.82 4.93
CA SER A 53 -5.81 18.71 5.96
C SER A 53 -5.33 17.92 7.17
N ASP A 54 -6.07 16.88 7.54
CA ASP A 54 -5.74 15.99 8.66
C ASP A 54 -4.45 15.23 8.36
N MET A 55 -4.31 14.69 7.14
CA MET A 55 -3.07 14.08 6.66
C MET A 55 -1.85 14.99 6.79
N LYS A 56 -1.95 16.25 6.32
CA LYS A 56 -0.83 17.21 6.46
C LYS A 56 -0.50 17.54 7.90
N THR A 57 -1.55 17.74 8.71
CA THR A 57 -1.39 18.14 10.10
C THR A 57 -0.69 17.03 10.88
N PHE A 58 -1.16 15.80 10.72
CA PHE A 58 -0.61 14.64 11.40
C PHE A 58 0.84 14.35 10.96
N THR A 59 1.13 14.35 9.66
CA THR A 59 2.51 14.17 9.15
C THR A 59 3.48 15.23 9.64
N THR A 60 3.01 16.47 9.83
CA THR A 60 3.85 17.54 10.40
C THR A 60 4.10 17.31 11.89
N GLN A 61 3.10 16.84 12.62
CA GLN A 61 3.21 16.54 14.05
C GLN A 61 4.14 15.36 14.33
N THR A 62 4.13 14.34 13.47
CA THR A 62 4.95 13.13 13.59
C THR A 62 6.27 13.20 12.80
N ALA A 63 6.69 14.41 12.38
CA ALA A 63 7.88 14.58 11.54
C ALA A 63 9.19 14.15 12.22
N SER A 64 9.24 14.19 13.55
CA SER A 64 10.37 13.74 14.36
C SER A 64 10.37 12.24 14.68
N ASP A 65 9.26 11.57 14.41
CA ASP A 65 9.06 10.17 14.80
C ASP A 65 9.52 9.24 13.69
N GLU A 66 10.04 8.07 14.09
CA GLU A 66 10.32 6.98 13.16
C GLU A 66 9.05 6.14 12.97
N TRP A 67 8.62 6.02 11.72
CA TRP A 67 7.45 5.26 11.32
C TRP A 67 7.65 4.69 9.91
N LEU A 68 7.17 3.47 9.69
CA LEU A 68 7.16 2.82 8.38
C LEU A 68 6.07 3.40 7.47
N TYR A 69 4.86 3.54 8.02
CA TYR A 69 3.73 4.15 7.34
C TYR A 69 2.78 4.81 8.34
N LEU A 70 1.94 5.72 7.85
CA LEU A 70 0.82 6.29 8.59
C LEU A 70 -0.50 5.84 7.95
N GLU A 71 -1.54 5.68 8.74
CA GLU A 71 -2.83 5.14 8.29
C GLU A 71 -3.95 6.15 8.48
N PHE A 72 -4.69 6.40 7.40
CA PHE A 72 -5.80 7.36 7.39
C PHE A 72 -7.14 6.74 6.99
N SER A 73 -7.22 5.42 6.79
CA SER A 73 -8.46 4.71 6.50
C SER A 73 -8.41 3.30 7.09
N GLN A 74 -9.57 2.80 7.51
CA GLN A 74 -9.74 1.44 8.04
C GLN A 74 -10.02 0.41 6.92
N LEU A 75 -10.02 0.84 5.66
CA LEU A 75 -10.36 0.02 4.50
C LEU A 75 -9.09 -0.61 3.89
N GLY A 76 -8.61 -1.71 4.48
CA GLY A 76 -7.45 -2.44 3.98
C GLY A 76 -6.26 -1.52 3.69
N PHE A 77 -5.82 -1.47 2.43
CA PHE A 77 -4.60 -0.78 2.00
C PHE A 77 -4.86 0.68 1.62
N ILE A 78 -6.12 1.06 1.52
CA ILE A 78 -6.52 2.42 1.16
C ILE A 78 -6.09 3.35 2.29
N GLY A 79 -5.53 4.51 1.95
CA GLY A 79 -5.13 5.52 2.92
C GLY A 79 -3.84 5.21 3.68
N LYS A 80 -3.07 4.20 3.26
CA LYS A 80 -1.70 4.00 3.77
C LYS A 80 -0.78 5.04 3.14
N MET A 81 -0.05 5.76 3.98
CA MET A 81 0.90 6.78 3.59
C MET A 81 2.33 6.35 3.91
N PHE A 82 3.22 6.49 2.94
CA PHE A 82 4.64 6.14 3.05
C PHE A 82 5.51 7.35 2.72
N LYS A 83 6.74 7.39 3.26
CA LYS A 83 7.77 8.31 2.76
C LYS A 83 8.22 7.79 1.39
N THR A 84 8.34 8.67 0.41
CA THR A 84 8.67 8.25 -0.97
C THR A 84 10.03 7.56 -1.07
N HIS A 85 10.97 7.91 -0.20
CA HIS A 85 12.29 7.29 -0.15
C HIS A 85 12.26 5.81 0.27
N ASP A 86 11.22 5.38 0.99
CA ASP A 86 11.05 3.98 1.43
C ASP A 86 10.34 3.11 0.39
N LEU A 87 9.68 3.73 -0.61
CA LEU A 87 8.89 3.01 -1.61
C LEU A 87 9.65 1.93 -2.36
N PRO A 88 10.93 2.10 -2.75
CA PRO A 88 11.66 1.04 -3.46
C PRO A 88 11.74 -0.25 -2.64
N MET A 89 12.09 -0.14 -1.35
CA MET A 89 12.20 -1.28 -0.44
C MET A 89 10.84 -1.96 -0.23
N ILE A 90 9.79 -1.16 -0.03
CA ILE A 90 8.43 -1.66 0.20
C ILE A 90 7.88 -2.35 -1.06
N ALA A 91 8.08 -1.74 -2.23
CA ALA A 91 7.66 -2.31 -3.51
C ALA A 91 8.42 -3.61 -3.81
N GLU A 92 9.74 -3.67 -3.56
CA GLU A 92 10.51 -4.90 -3.70
C GLU A 92 9.97 -6.02 -2.81
N PHE A 93 9.60 -5.72 -1.56
CA PHE A 93 8.97 -6.69 -0.67
C PHE A 93 7.65 -7.23 -1.24
N PHE A 94 6.77 -6.34 -1.72
CA PHE A 94 5.52 -6.77 -2.36
C PHE A 94 5.75 -7.58 -3.63
N LEU A 95 6.77 -7.24 -4.43
CA LEU A 95 7.16 -8.00 -5.61
C LEU A 95 7.69 -9.39 -5.25
N MET A 96 8.45 -9.55 -4.18
CA MET A 96 8.94 -10.87 -3.74
C MET A 96 7.78 -11.81 -3.40
N PHE A 97 6.74 -11.30 -2.73
CA PHE A 97 5.62 -12.10 -2.22
C PHE A 97 4.31 -11.92 -2.99
N HIS A 98 4.34 -11.35 -4.19
CA HIS A 98 3.14 -10.97 -4.94
C HIS A 98 2.15 -12.13 -5.22
N LYS A 99 2.61 -13.38 -5.21
CA LYS A 99 1.78 -14.58 -5.41
C LYS A 99 1.25 -15.15 -4.10
N ASP A 100 1.87 -14.80 -2.98
CA ASP A 100 1.75 -15.58 -1.74
C ASP A 100 0.60 -15.09 -0.88
N LYS A 101 0.43 -13.77 -0.73
CA LYS A 101 -0.62 -13.14 0.10
C LYS A 101 -1.21 -11.88 -0.57
N PRO A 102 -2.43 -11.45 -0.19
CA PRO A 102 -2.93 -10.10 -0.50
C PRO A 102 -2.01 -9.02 0.07
N ILE A 103 -2.00 -7.82 -0.54
CA ILE A 103 -1.05 -6.76 -0.18
C ILE A 103 -1.18 -6.27 1.27
N ASP A 104 -2.43 -6.18 1.76
CA ASP A 104 -2.73 -5.83 3.15
C ASP A 104 -2.00 -6.72 4.14
N TRP A 105 -2.11 -8.03 3.90
CA TRP A 105 -1.53 -9.02 4.78
C TRP A 105 -0.02 -9.07 4.64
N LEU A 106 0.54 -8.65 3.51
CA LEU A 106 1.99 -8.51 3.34
C LEU A 106 2.50 -7.35 4.19
N LEU A 107 1.79 -6.22 4.21
CA LEU A 107 2.16 -5.06 5.03
C LEU A 107 2.22 -5.40 6.53
N ASP A 108 1.32 -6.25 7.02
CA ASP A 108 1.33 -6.72 8.42
C ASP A 108 2.60 -7.49 8.80
N HIS A 109 3.38 -8.05 7.85
CA HIS A 109 4.66 -8.73 8.13
C HIS A 109 5.88 -7.78 8.08
N LEU A 110 5.69 -6.52 7.69
CA LEU A 110 6.74 -5.50 7.72
C LEU A 110 6.83 -4.79 9.09
N LEU A 111 5.82 -4.93 9.93
CA LEU A 111 5.77 -4.44 11.31
C LEU A 111 6.29 -5.49 12.30
#